data_AF-A0A2V8Q5J0-F1
#
_entry.id   AF-A0A2V8Q5J0-F1
#
_cell.length_a   1.000
_cell.length_b   1.000
_cell.length_c   1.000
_cell.angle_alpha   90.00
_cell.angle_beta   90.00
_cell.angle_gamma   90.00
#
_symmetry.space_group_name_H-M   'P 1'
#
loop_
_entity.id
_entity.type
_entity.pdbx_description
1 polymer ?
#
loop_
_entity_poly.entity_id
_entity_poly.type
_entity_poly.pdbx_seq_one_letter_code
_entity_poly.pdbx_strand_id
1 'polypeptide(L)'
;MTYFYYQIATGELDKAIEAQEAYVRSYPREARGPGNLGNLYSATGQFEKAVAATNEALRINPNTTIWYGNLGEALIALNRFAEAKDVCERAVAQKLDSTSIRERLYAVAFFNGDAQGLQEQLTWANGRPDEYRAVNWQMQASSFSG
;
A
#
# COMPACT_ATOMS: atom_id res chain seq x y z
N MET A 1 12.39 -2.96 18.21
CA MET A 1 13.10 -4.19 17.81
C MET A 1 12.20 -5.43 17.82
N THR A 2 11.23 -5.54 18.73
CA THR A 2 10.39 -6.76 18.87
C THR A 2 9.38 -6.96 17.73
N TYR A 3 8.82 -5.89 17.18
CA TYR A 3 7.83 -5.96 16.09
C TYR A 3 8.40 -6.60 14.80
N PHE A 4 9.51 -6.06 14.26
CA PHE A 4 10.16 -6.61 13.06
C PHE A 4 10.63 -8.05 13.25
N TYR A 5 10.99 -8.42 14.48
CA TYR A 5 11.33 -9.80 14.82
C TYR A 5 10.11 -10.73 14.67
N TYR A 6 8.94 -10.35 15.19
CA TYR A 6 7.74 -11.17 15.00
C TYR A 6 7.29 -11.25 13.55
N GLN A 7 7.32 -10.12 12.84
CA GLN A 7 6.90 -10.01 11.43
C GLN A 7 7.81 -10.79 10.48
N ILE A 8 9.13 -10.69 10.62
CA ILE A 8 10.10 -11.20 9.64
C ILE A 8 10.75 -12.50 10.11
N ALA A 9 11.04 -12.63 11.40
CA ALA A 9 11.83 -13.76 11.91
C ALA A 9 10.98 -14.96 12.36
N THR A 10 9.74 -14.75 12.82
CA THR A 10 8.90 -15.84 13.36
C THR A 10 7.59 -16.07 12.62
N GLY A 11 7.12 -15.10 11.83
CA GLY A 11 5.81 -15.16 11.16
C GLY A 11 4.61 -15.07 12.11
N GLU A 12 4.82 -14.80 13.39
CA GLU A 12 3.77 -14.64 14.40
C GLU A 12 3.12 -13.26 14.29
N LEU A 13 2.35 -13.05 13.22
CA LEU A 13 1.74 -11.77 12.88
C LEU A 13 0.80 -11.24 13.96
N ASP A 14 0.11 -12.12 14.70
CA ASP A 14 -0.76 -11.72 15.81
C ASP A 14 0.02 -11.08 16.96
N LYS A 15 1.16 -11.67 17.35
CA LYS A 15 2.06 -11.07 18.36
C LYS A 15 2.69 -9.77 17.87
N ALA A 16 2.98 -9.68 16.57
CA ALA A 16 3.47 -8.46 15.96
C ALA A 16 2.43 -7.34 16.06
N ILE A 17 1.14 -7.64 15.82
CA ILE A 17 0.02 -6.70 15.98
C ILE A 17 -0.09 -6.26 17.44
N GLU A 18 -0.14 -7.17 18.40
CA GLU A 18 -0.25 -6.83 19.84
C GLU A 18 0.88 -5.91 20.32
N ALA A 19 2.12 -6.23 19.95
CA ALA A 19 3.29 -5.41 20.28
C ALA A 19 3.21 -4.02 19.65
N GLN A 20 2.74 -3.94 18.40
CA GLN A 20 2.61 -2.69 17.67
C GLN A 20 1.43 -1.84 18.20
N GLU A 21 0.33 -2.45 18.63
CA GLU A 21 -0.76 -1.73 19.32
C GLU A 21 -0.30 -1.14 20.65
N ALA A 22 0.51 -1.87 21.43
CA ALA A 22 1.11 -1.35 22.66
C ALA A 22 2.04 -0.16 22.37
N TYR A 23 2.77 -0.22 21.26
CA TYR A 23 3.59 0.90 20.79
C TYR A 23 2.73 2.14 20.48
N VAL A 24 1.65 1.97 19.71
CA VAL A 24 0.73 3.06 19.36
C VAL A 24 0.11 3.72 20.60
N ARG A 25 -0.26 2.92 21.62
CA ARG A 25 -0.75 3.46 22.90
C ARG A 25 0.30 4.30 23.63
N SER A 26 1.57 3.94 23.52
CA SER A 26 2.68 4.63 24.19
C SER A 26 3.15 5.88 23.43
N TYR A 27 3.02 5.88 22.10
CA TYR A 27 3.49 6.95 21.20
C TYR A 27 2.36 7.41 20.25
N PRO A 28 1.25 8.00 20.77
CA PRO A 28 0.04 8.26 19.97
C PRO A 28 0.20 9.35 18.90
N ARG A 29 1.30 10.10 18.92
CA ARG A 29 1.58 11.19 17.96
C ARG A 29 2.54 10.77 16.85
N GLU A 30 2.88 9.49 16.77
CA GLU A 30 3.89 9.01 15.85
C GLU A 30 3.28 8.17 14.73
N ALA A 31 3.35 8.66 13.49
CA ALA A 31 2.72 8.03 12.33
C ALA A 31 3.22 6.61 12.01
N ARG A 32 4.46 6.26 12.38
CA ARG A 32 5.04 4.92 12.14
C ARG A 32 4.26 3.82 12.86
N GLY A 33 3.73 4.14 14.05
CA GLY A 33 2.89 3.27 14.86
C GLY A 33 1.71 2.69 14.06
N PRO A 34 0.72 3.54 13.73
CA PRO A 34 -0.46 3.14 12.97
C PRO A 34 -0.14 2.74 11.53
N GLY A 35 0.89 3.30 10.89
CA GLY A 35 1.30 2.91 9.53
C GLY A 35 1.77 1.45 9.43
N ASN A 36 2.54 0.99 10.42
CA ASN A 36 2.96 -0.40 10.52
C ASN A 36 1.80 -1.33 10.89
N LEU A 37 0.87 -0.90 11.75
CA LEU A 37 -0.38 -1.65 11.99
C LEU A 37 -1.16 -1.84 10.70
N GLY A 38 -1.24 -0.80 9.87
CA GLY A 38 -1.85 -0.86 8.55
C GLY A 38 -1.30 -2.00 7.70
N ASN A 39 0.04 -2.09 7.60
CA ASN A 39 0.72 -3.14 6.87
C ASN A 39 0.44 -4.55 7.44
N LEU A 40 0.45 -4.71 8.75
CA LEU A 40 0.13 -6.00 9.39
C LEU A 40 -1.30 -6.44 9.18
N TYR A 41 -2.24 -5.49 9.29
CA TYR A 41 -3.64 -5.77 9.06
C TYR A 41 -3.87 -6.21 7.62
N SER A 42 -3.20 -5.59 6.64
CA SER A 42 -3.21 -6.08 5.26
C SER A 42 -2.61 -7.49 5.14
N ALA A 43 -1.46 -7.75 5.76
CA ALA A 43 -0.80 -9.05 5.72
C ALA A 43 -1.62 -10.18 6.38
N THR A 44 -2.54 -9.84 7.28
CA THR A 44 -3.45 -10.79 7.96
C THR A 44 -4.86 -10.79 7.39
N GLY A 45 -5.11 -10.09 6.27
CA GLY A 45 -6.42 -10.04 5.61
C GLY A 45 -7.47 -9.15 6.29
N GLN A 46 -7.08 -8.40 7.33
CA GLN A 46 -7.96 -7.48 8.07
C GLN A 46 -8.00 -6.10 7.40
N PHE A 47 -8.42 -6.06 6.13
CA PHE A 47 -8.22 -4.88 5.27
C PHE A 47 -8.94 -3.61 5.74
N GLU A 48 -10.13 -3.70 6.36
CA GLU A 48 -10.81 -2.53 6.93
C GLU A 48 -10.02 -1.91 8.08
N LYS A 49 -9.40 -2.75 8.93
CA LYS A 49 -8.50 -2.27 9.99
C LYS A 49 -7.24 -1.65 9.39
N ALA A 50 -6.75 -2.20 8.27
CA ALA A 50 -5.61 -1.66 7.55
C ALA A 50 -5.89 -0.26 7.00
N VAL A 51 -7.07 -0.05 6.40
CA VAL A 51 -7.55 1.26 5.94
C VAL A 51 -7.62 2.25 7.09
N ALA A 52 -8.23 1.88 8.22
CA ALA A 52 -8.37 2.75 9.38
C ALA A 52 -7.00 3.15 9.96
N ALA A 53 -6.11 2.18 10.17
CA ALA A 53 -4.78 2.43 10.73
C ALA A 53 -3.90 3.28 9.79
N THR A 54 -3.96 3.02 8.48
CA THR A 54 -3.15 3.76 7.52
C THR A 54 -3.67 5.19 7.30
N ASN A 55 -4.99 5.40 7.35
CA ASN A 55 -5.57 6.75 7.38
C ASN A 55 -5.12 7.54 8.61
N GLU A 56 -5.04 6.92 9.78
CA GLU A 56 -4.50 7.58 10.97
C GLU A 56 -3.02 7.94 10.81
N ALA A 57 -2.22 7.07 10.19
CA ALA A 57 -0.82 7.37 9.86
C ALA A 57 -0.69 8.59 8.93
N LEU A 58 -1.53 8.67 7.90
CA LEU A 58 -1.59 9.82 6.98
C LEU A 58 -2.11 11.09 7.64
N ARG A 59 -3.05 10.98 8.58
CA ARG A 59 -3.53 12.12 9.37
C ARG A 59 -2.41 12.73 10.22
N ILE A 60 -1.55 11.90 10.81
CA ILE A 60 -0.41 12.34 11.62
C ILE A 60 0.73 12.86 10.74
N ASN A 61 1.07 12.16 9.66
CA ASN A 61 2.10 12.58 8.71
C ASN A 61 1.65 12.32 7.25
N PRO A 62 1.10 13.36 6.57
CA PRO A 62 0.56 13.22 5.23
C PRO A 62 1.62 13.15 4.13
N ASN A 63 2.91 13.36 4.45
CA ASN A 63 3.99 13.45 3.46
C ASN A 63 4.80 12.15 3.35
N THR A 64 4.16 10.99 3.55
CA THR A 64 4.85 9.70 3.54
C THR A 64 4.28 8.78 2.47
N THR A 65 5.04 8.56 1.40
CA THR A 65 4.66 7.71 0.26
C THR A 65 4.21 6.30 0.66
N ILE A 66 4.88 5.69 1.64
CA ILE A 66 4.60 4.32 2.08
C ILE A 66 3.16 4.17 2.57
N TRP A 67 2.62 5.17 3.28
CA TRP A 67 1.25 5.10 3.81
C TRP A 67 0.19 5.22 2.71
N TYR A 68 0.43 6.02 1.67
CA TYR A 68 -0.47 6.01 0.50
C TYR A 68 -0.45 4.66 -0.22
N GLY A 69 0.73 4.02 -0.35
CA GLY A 69 0.85 2.70 -0.96
C GLY A 69 0.11 1.61 -0.18
N ASN A 70 0.27 1.59 1.15
CA ASN A 70 -0.42 0.65 2.04
C ASN A 70 -1.94 0.86 2.02
N LEU A 71 -2.40 2.12 2.00
CA LEU A 71 -3.82 2.43 1.93
C LEU A 71 -4.41 2.00 0.58
N GLY A 72 -3.73 2.30 -0.53
CA GLY A 72 -4.13 1.87 -1.86
C GLY A 72 -4.23 0.35 -1.97
N GLU A 73 -3.27 -0.39 -1.42
CA GLU A 73 -3.28 -1.86 -1.37
C GLU A 73 -4.47 -2.41 -0.58
N ALA A 74 -4.72 -1.88 0.62
CA ALA A 74 -5.85 -2.31 1.44
C ALA A 74 -7.20 -2.01 0.75
N LEU A 75 -7.33 -0.87 0.06
CA LEU A 75 -8.54 -0.51 -0.68
C LEU A 75 -8.75 -1.41 -1.92
N ILE A 76 -7.68 -1.77 -2.64
CA ILE A 76 -7.74 -2.73 -3.75
C ILE A 76 -8.23 -4.09 -3.24
N ALA A 77 -7.69 -4.58 -2.11
CA ALA A 77 -8.11 -5.85 -1.52
C ALA A 77 -9.59 -5.86 -1.09
N LEU A 78 -10.15 -4.70 -0.80
CA LEU A 78 -11.58 -4.50 -0.52
C LEU A 78 -12.43 -4.25 -1.78
N ASN A 79 -11.86 -4.33 -2.97
CA ASN A 79 -12.49 -3.94 -4.25
C ASN A 79 -12.99 -2.48 -4.29
N ARG A 80 -12.41 -1.60 -3.45
CA ARG A 80 -12.74 -0.16 -3.38
C ARG A 80 -11.85 0.62 -4.35
N PHE A 81 -11.91 0.25 -5.64
CA PHE A 81 -10.97 0.71 -6.67
C PHE A 81 -11.00 2.22 -6.91
N ALA A 82 -12.18 2.85 -6.86
CA ALA A 82 -12.31 4.30 -7.03
C ALA A 82 -11.56 5.07 -5.93
N GLU A 83 -11.67 4.61 -4.68
CA GLU A 83 -10.97 5.22 -3.55
C GLU A 83 -9.47 4.96 -3.59
N ALA A 84 -9.07 3.75 -4.00
CA ALA A 84 -7.65 3.43 -4.20
C ALA A 84 -7.01 4.34 -5.26
N LYS A 85 -7.73 4.62 -6.36
CA LYS A 85 -7.30 5.55 -7.40
C LYS A 85 -7.11 6.96 -6.84
N ASP A 86 -8.13 7.51 -6.17
CA ASP A 86 -8.07 8.85 -5.55
C ASP A 86 -6.87 9.00 -4.61
N VAL A 87 -6.67 8.03 -3.71
CA VAL A 87 -5.55 8.03 -2.76
C VAL A 87 -4.20 8.06 -3.47
N CYS A 88 -4.03 7.25 -4.52
CA CYS A 88 -2.77 7.17 -5.26
C CYS A 88 -2.53 8.43 -6.12
N GLU A 89 -3.56 8.95 -6.78
CA GLU A 89 -3.47 10.20 -7.57
C GLU A 89 -3.15 11.40 -6.68
N ARG A 90 -3.75 11.47 -5.48
CA ARG A 90 -3.41 12.48 -4.46
C ARG A 90 -1.96 12.39 -4.00
N ALA A 91 -1.40 11.18 -3.88
CA ALA A 91 0.01 11.00 -3.56
C ALA A 91 0.91 11.54 -4.69
N VAL A 92 0.58 11.22 -5.94
CA VAL A 92 1.30 11.74 -7.12
C VAL A 92 1.21 13.27 -7.19
N ALA A 93 0.04 13.85 -6.96
CA ALA A 93 -0.16 15.31 -6.95
C ALA A 93 0.67 16.01 -5.85
N GLN A 94 0.92 15.34 -4.73
CA GLN A 94 1.79 15.81 -3.65
C GLN A 94 3.28 15.55 -3.90
N LYS A 95 3.67 15.11 -5.11
CA LYS A 95 5.04 14.72 -5.47
C LYS A 95 5.58 13.55 -4.65
N LEU A 96 4.69 12.72 -4.12
CA LEU A 96 5.02 11.46 -3.43
C LEU A 96 4.97 10.27 -4.41
N ASP A 97 5.21 10.54 -5.70
CA ASP A 97 5.21 9.56 -6.78
C ASP A 97 6.31 8.52 -6.57
N SER A 98 5.95 7.25 -6.65
CA SER A 98 6.87 6.13 -6.51
C SER A 98 6.36 4.89 -7.24
N THR A 99 7.25 3.93 -7.44
CA THR A 99 6.94 2.63 -8.04
C THR A 99 5.78 1.93 -7.34
N SER A 100 5.70 2.01 -6.01
CA SER A 100 4.60 1.38 -5.25
C SER A 100 3.26 2.07 -5.51
N ILE A 101 3.24 3.40 -5.67
CA ILE A 101 2.01 4.13 -6.01
C ILE A 101 1.57 3.82 -7.45
N ARG A 102 2.53 3.75 -8.38
CA ARG A 102 2.29 3.43 -9.78
C ARG A 102 1.81 2.00 -9.98
N GLU A 103 2.36 1.05 -9.21
CA GLU A 103 1.87 -0.32 -9.15
C GLU A 103 0.40 -0.40 -8.71
N ARG A 104 -0.01 0.40 -7.71
CA ARG A 104 -1.39 0.44 -7.22
C ARG A 104 -2.33 1.05 -8.27
N LEU A 105 -1.91 2.13 -8.94
CA LEU A 105 -2.66 2.73 -10.06
C LEU A 105 -2.80 1.75 -11.23
N TYR A 106 -1.73 1.03 -11.57
CA TYR A 106 -1.76 0.00 -12.61
C TYR A 106 -2.74 -1.12 -12.26
N ALA A 107 -2.69 -1.64 -11.03
CA ALA A 107 -3.62 -2.67 -10.56
C ALA A 107 -5.08 -2.19 -10.63
N VAL A 108 -5.37 -0.97 -10.18
CA VAL A 108 -6.71 -0.37 -10.29
C VAL A 108 -7.15 -0.23 -11.74
N ALA A 109 -6.26 0.24 -12.63
CA ALA A 109 -6.56 0.36 -14.05
C ALA A 109 -6.86 -1.01 -14.68
N PHE A 110 -6.13 -2.05 -14.27
CA PHE A 110 -6.37 -3.43 -14.71
C PHE A 110 -7.76 -3.92 -14.29
N PHE A 111 -8.11 -3.82 -13.02
CA PHE A 111 -9.41 -4.27 -12.51
C PHE A 111 -10.60 -3.51 -13.12
N ASN A 112 -10.40 -2.26 -13.51
CA ASN A 112 -11.42 -1.44 -14.15
C ASN A 112 -11.45 -1.57 -15.68
N GLY A 113 -10.53 -2.33 -16.31
CA GLY A 113 -10.40 -2.40 -17.77
C GLY A 113 -9.95 -1.10 -18.43
N ASP A 114 -9.28 -0.21 -17.68
CA ASP A 114 -8.80 1.09 -18.14
C ASP A 114 -7.45 0.94 -18.88
N ALA A 115 -7.53 0.64 -20.17
CA ALA A 115 -6.36 0.46 -21.04
C ALA A 115 -5.46 1.70 -21.10
N GLN A 116 -6.03 2.90 -20.99
CA GLN A 116 -5.26 4.14 -20.97
C GLN A 116 -4.46 4.24 -19.67
N GLY A 117 -5.11 4.04 -18.53
CA GLY A 117 -4.46 4.05 -17.22
C GLY A 117 -3.32 3.03 -17.10
N LEU A 118 -3.48 1.85 -17.71
CA LEU A 118 -2.41 0.84 -17.82
C LEU A 118 -1.21 1.37 -18.61
N GLN A 119 -1.45 1.89 -19.82
CA GLN A 119 -0.39 2.39 -20.68
C GLN A 119 0.36 3.57 -20.06
N GLU A 120 -0.36 4.46 -19.36
CA GLU A 120 0.25 5.58 -18.64
C GLU A 120 1.27 5.12 -17.60
N GLN A 121 0.96 4.08 -16.82
CA GLN A 121 1.90 3.59 -15.79
C GLN A 121 3.10 2.86 -16.42
N LEU A 122 2.90 2.13 -17.52
CA LEU A 122 3.99 1.50 -18.27
C LEU A 122 4.93 2.55 -18.89
N THR A 123 4.36 3.60 -19.49
CA THR A 123 5.14 4.73 -20.03
C THR A 123 5.90 5.46 -18.93
N TRP A 124 5.32 5.62 -17.74
CA TRP A 124 6.02 6.20 -16.60
C TRP A 124 7.22 5.35 -16.14
N ALA A 125 7.09 4.03 -16.17
CA ALA A 125 8.12 3.09 -15.73
C ALA A 125 9.26 2.92 -16.76
N ASN A 126 8.96 3.08 -18.05
CA ASN A 126 9.91 2.92 -19.14
C ASN A 126 11.14 3.82 -18.96
N GLY A 127 12.34 3.23 -19.04
CA GLY A 127 13.62 3.94 -18.92
C GLY A 127 14.00 4.32 -17.48
N ARG A 128 13.23 3.90 -16.46
CA ARG A 128 13.62 4.04 -15.06
C ARG A 128 14.40 2.79 -14.58
N PRO A 129 15.31 2.92 -13.59
CA PRO A 129 16.07 1.77 -13.07
C PRO A 129 15.22 0.62 -12.53
N ASP A 130 13.97 0.89 -12.16
CA ASP A 130 12.97 -0.03 -11.63
C ASP A 130 11.96 -0.52 -12.68
N GLU A 131 12.22 -0.30 -13.97
CA GLU A 131 11.37 -0.72 -15.10
C GLU A 131 11.00 -2.22 -15.05
N TYR A 132 11.91 -3.08 -14.59
CA TYR A 132 11.67 -4.52 -14.44
C TYR A 132 10.46 -4.84 -13.54
N ARG A 133 10.08 -3.93 -12.63
CA ARG A 133 8.89 -4.10 -11.79
C ARG A 133 7.59 -3.94 -12.59
N ALA A 134 7.60 -3.13 -13.65
CA ALA A 134 6.45 -2.99 -14.55
C ALA A 134 6.15 -4.29 -15.32
N VAL A 135 7.19 -5.05 -15.66
CA VAL A 135 7.04 -6.40 -16.23
C VAL A 135 6.32 -7.33 -15.24
N ASN A 136 6.64 -7.24 -13.94
CA ASN A 136 5.94 -8.01 -12.91
C ASN A 136 4.45 -7.62 -12.80
N TRP A 137 4.11 -6.34 -12.95
CA TRP A 137 2.71 -5.90 -12.94
C TRP A 137 1.91 -6.53 -14.08
N GLN A 138 2.50 -6.58 -15.28
CA GLN A 138 1.88 -7.24 -16.44
C GLN A 138 1.71 -8.74 -16.24
N MET A 139 2.71 -9.41 -15.66
CA MET A 139 2.63 -10.86 -15.36
C MET A 139 1.53 -11.17 -14.34
N GLN A 140 1.46 -10.40 -13.25
CA GLN A 140 0.40 -10.57 -12.25
C GLN A 140 -0.98 -10.36 -12.86
N ALA A 141 -1.18 -9.27 -13.60
CA ALA A 141 -2.42 -9.01 -14.32
C ALA A 141 -2.83 -10.18 -15.24
N SER A 142 -1.88 -10.71 -16.01
CA SER A 142 -2.12 -11.83 -16.92
C SER A 142 -2.51 -13.13 -16.19
N SER A 143 -1.98 -13.36 -14.99
CA SER A 143 -2.29 -14.54 -14.17
C SER A 143 -3.72 -14.54 -13.60
N PHE A 144 -4.39 -13.38 -13.52
CA PHE A 144 -5.79 -13.28 -13.10
C PHE A 144 -6.79 -13.35 -14.27
N SER A 145 -6.31 -13.37 -15.52
CA SER A 145 -7.13 -13.37 -16.73
C SER A 145 -7.22 -14.73 -17.47
N GLY A 146 -6.62 -15.79 -16.93
CA GLY A 146 -6.65 -17.16 -17.47
C GLY A 146 -7.43 -18.12 -16.60
#